data_AF-A0A196PBL5-F1
#
_entry.id   AF-A0A196PBL5-F1
#
_cell.length_a   1.000
_cell.length_b   1.000
_cell.length_c   1.000
_cell.angle_alpha   90.00
_cell.angle_beta   90.00
_cell.angle_gamma   90.00
#
_symmetry.space_group_name_H-M   'P 1'
#
loop_
_entity.id
_entity.type
_entity.pdbx_description
1 polymer ?
#
loop_
_entity_poly.entity_id
_entity_poly.type
_entity_poly.pdbx_seq_one_letter_code
_entity_poly.pdbx_strand_id
1 'polypeptide(L)'
;MRRGLFARLPARRSALKAMHWAMVPMLIWFLLVTPDDVLPFGPTAFQAHSALALVFVTVCLWWTADYLRRGLASRPGPKLPPWGRKMHQWMHRALIWGLFGVAVTGFLLGLTSATLLKAGGVLPIAPPLGLRRANEIIGQIHIFEFYLLAAIALGHAGFHIWRHLRLRDNALRIMAPRALHRFL
;
A
#
# COMPACT_ATOMS: atom_id res chain seq x y z
N MET A 1 -33.12 12.68 -0.58
CA MET A 1 -32.03 13.68 -0.77
C MET A 1 -30.60 13.11 -0.65
N ARG A 2 -30.28 11.93 -1.21
CA ARG A 2 -28.91 11.35 -1.14
C ARG A 2 -28.08 11.48 -2.43
N ARG A 3 -28.62 12.04 -3.52
CA ARG A 3 -27.96 12.01 -4.85
C ARG A 3 -26.95 13.15 -5.11
N GLY A 4 -27.03 14.29 -4.41
CA GLY A 4 -26.20 15.47 -4.70
C GLY A 4 -24.74 15.39 -4.21
N LEU A 5 -24.51 14.88 -2.99
CA LEU A 5 -23.16 14.82 -2.40
C LEU A 5 -22.25 13.80 -3.08
N PHE A 6 -22.78 12.66 -3.53
CA PHE A 6 -22.00 11.62 -4.20
C PHE A 6 -21.67 11.93 -5.66
N ALA A 7 -22.35 12.90 -6.29
CA ALA A 7 -22.11 13.27 -7.69
C ALA A 7 -20.75 13.98 -7.89
N ARG A 8 -20.19 14.59 -6.83
CA ARG A 8 -18.89 15.26 -6.85
C ARG A 8 -17.71 14.35 -6.50
N LEU A 9 -17.97 13.12 -6.05
CA LEU A 9 -16.90 12.18 -5.73
C LEU A 9 -16.30 11.62 -7.03
N PRO A 10 -14.97 11.47 -7.12
CA PRO A 10 -14.34 10.87 -8.28
C PRO A 10 -14.88 9.45 -8.49
N ALA A 11 -15.06 9.06 -9.75
CA ALA A 11 -15.44 7.69 -10.08
C ALA A 11 -14.46 6.71 -9.39
N ARG A 12 -14.99 5.63 -8.79
CA ARG A 12 -14.19 4.64 -8.02
C ARG A 12 -12.90 4.23 -8.73
N ARG A 13 -12.98 4.03 -10.05
CA ARG A 13 -11.83 3.67 -10.89
C ARG A 13 -10.73 4.73 -10.90
N SER A 14 -11.09 6.01 -10.97
CA SER A 14 -10.14 7.12 -10.92
C SER A 14 -9.47 7.23 -9.56
N ALA A 15 -10.25 7.08 -8.48
CA ALA A 15 -9.72 7.05 -7.12
C ALA A 15 -8.72 5.90 -6.93
N LEU A 16 -9.09 4.66 -7.31
CA LEU A 16 -8.20 3.50 -7.23
C LEU A 16 -6.94 3.66 -8.07
N LYS A 17 -7.03 4.30 -9.25
CA LYS A 17 -5.85 4.60 -10.07
C LYS A 17 -4.92 5.58 -9.37
N ALA A 18 -5.46 6.66 -8.81
CA ALA A 18 -4.68 7.65 -8.08
C ALA A 18 -4.02 7.02 -6.84
N MET A 19 -4.78 6.26 -6.04
CA MET A 19 -4.26 5.54 -4.88
C MET A 19 -3.16 4.55 -5.28
N HIS A 20 -3.39 3.71 -6.29
CA HIS A 20 -2.39 2.75 -6.76
C HIS A 20 -1.08 3.44 -7.15
N TRP A 21 -1.14 4.52 -7.94
CA TRP A 21 0.06 5.23 -8.38
C TRP A 21 0.70 6.09 -7.30
N ALA A 22 -0.04 6.55 -6.29
CA ALA A 22 0.54 7.17 -5.10
C ALA A 22 1.29 6.14 -4.24
N MET A 23 0.80 4.91 -4.15
CA MET A 23 1.42 3.84 -3.36
C MET A 23 2.77 3.39 -3.90
N VAL A 24 2.98 3.39 -5.21
CA VAL A 24 4.24 2.94 -5.84
C VAL A 24 5.48 3.72 -5.35
N PRO A 25 5.55 5.06 -5.47
CA PRO A 25 6.71 5.81 -4.99
C PRO A 25 6.86 5.74 -3.48
N MET A 26 5.76 5.67 -2.71
CA MET A 26 5.84 5.50 -1.26
C MET A 26 6.42 4.14 -0.88
N LEU A 27 6.00 3.05 -1.56
CA LEU A 27 6.57 1.71 -1.36
C LEU A 27 8.07 1.71 -1.64
N ILE A 28 8.50 2.34 -2.74
CA ILE A 28 9.92 2.47 -3.08
C ILE A 28 10.67 3.27 -2.01
N TRP A 29 10.12 4.39 -1.55
CA TRP A 29 10.71 5.19 -0.49
C TRP A 29 10.93 4.37 0.78
N PHE A 30 9.89 3.71 1.30
CA PHE A 30 10.00 2.91 2.53
C PHE A 30 10.80 1.61 2.39
N LEU A 31 11.06 1.17 1.15
CA LEU A 31 11.98 0.06 0.89
C LEU A 31 13.45 0.50 0.96
N LEU A 32 13.73 1.75 0.59
CA LEU A 32 15.10 2.27 0.44
C LEU A 32 15.54 3.18 1.58
N VAL A 33 14.58 3.78 2.30
CA VAL A 33 14.84 4.77 3.34
C VAL A 33 14.18 4.30 4.62
N THR A 34 14.99 4.14 5.65
CA THR A 34 14.59 3.79 7.01
C THR A 34 14.60 5.02 7.91
N PRO A 35 14.00 4.94 9.12
CA PRO A 35 14.13 6.00 10.12
C PRO A 35 15.59 6.36 10.44
N ASP A 36 16.49 5.37 10.50
CA ASP A 36 17.90 5.58 10.82
C ASP A 36 18.63 6.38 9.74
N ASP A 37 18.19 6.29 8.48
CA ASP A 37 18.76 7.07 7.38
C ASP A 37 18.36 8.55 7.45
N VAL A 38 17.18 8.88 7.98
CA VAL A 38 16.66 10.26 8.03
C VAL A 38 17.00 10.99 9.33
N LEU A 39 17.25 10.26 10.42
CA LEU A 39 17.59 10.83 11.73
C LEU A 39 18.81 11.78 11.70
N PRO A 40 19.93 11.47 10.99
CA PRO A 40 21.09 12.35 10.89
C PRO A 40 20.80 13.71 10.23
N PHE A 41 19.76 13.79 9.40
CA PHE A 41 19.35 15.03 8.72
C PHE A 41 18.45 15.92 9.60
N GLY A 42 18.23 15.52 10.86
CA GLY A 42 17.56 16.31 11.88
C GLY A 42 16.05 16.08 11.99
N PRO A 43 15.40 16.76 12.95
CA PRO A 43 14.00 16.49 13.31
C PRO A 43 13.01 16.69 12.16
N THR A 44 13.25 17.68 11.29
CA THR A 44 12.37 17.97 10.15
C THR A 44 12.34 16.83 9.13
N ALA A 45 13.50 16.21 8.85
CA ALA A 45 13.59 15.09 7.92
C ALA A 45 12.87 13.86 8.48
N PHE A 46 13.06 13.57 9.76
CA PHE A 46 12.32 12.50 10.45
C PHE A 46 10.81 12.75 10.45
N GLN A 47 10.36 13.98 10.69
CA GLN A 47 8.94 14.35 10.62
C GLN A 47 8.37 14.18 9.21
N ALA A 48 9.11 14.55 8.17
CA ALA A 48 8.68 14.35 6.78
C ALA A 48 8.51 12.85 6.46
N HIS A 49 9.46 12.01 6.86
CA HIS A 49 9.37 10.56 6.73
C HIS A 49 8.14 10.00 7.47
N SER A 50 7.93 10.44 8.72
CA SER A 50 6.79 10.04 9.55
C SER A 50 5.45 10.51 8.96
N ALA A 51 5.38 11.72 8.40
CA ALA A 51 4.19 12.24 7.73
C ALA A 51 3.86 11.41 6.46
N LEU A 52 4.88 11.02 5.70
CA LEU A 52 4.69 10.14 4.55
C LEU A 52 4.15 8.77 4.98
N ALA A 53 4.61 8.24 6.12
CA ALA A 53 4.14 6.97 6.66
C ALA A 53 2.65 7.05 7.05
N LEU A 54 2.23 8.19 7.63
CA LEU A 54 0.83 8.44 7.93
C LEU A 54 -0.04 8.44 6.67
N VAL A 55 0.41 9.12 5.60
CA VAL A 55 -0.29 9.12 4.31
C VAL A 55 -0.39 7.71 3.76
N PHE A 56 0.72 6.96 3.77
CA PHE A 56 0.77 5.57 3.29
C PHE A 56 -0.23 4.68 4.03
N VAL A 57 -0.19 4.67 5.37
CA VAL A 57 -1.10 3.87 6.20
C VAL A 57 -2.55 4.28 5.98
N THR A 58 -2.84 5.58 5.87
CA THR A 58 -4.19 6.07 5.58
C THR A 58 -4.73 5.53 4.25
N VAL A 59 -3.88 5.52 3.20
CA VAL A 59 -4.24 4.97 1.90
C VAL A 59 -4.42 3.44 1.97
N CYS A 60 -3.60 2.71 2.73
CA CYS A 60 -3.75 1.27 2.97
C CYS A 60 -5.10 0.93 3.61
N LEU A 61 -5.44 1.64 4.69
CA LEU A 61 -6.70 1.45 5.41
C LEU A 61 -7.90 1.79 4.53
N TRP A 62 -7.82 2.89 3.77
CA TRP A 62 -8.89 3.25 2.83
C TRP A 62 -9.06 2.20 1.73
N TRP A 63 -7.98 1.72 1.12
CA TRP A 63 -8.06 0.68 0.09
C TRP A 63 -8.68 -0.59 0.66
N THR A 64 -8.25 -1.01 1.84
CA THR A 64 -8.82 -2.17 2.54
C THR A 64 -10.31 -1.97 2.81
N ALA A 65 -10.73 -0.80 3.28
CA ALA A 65 -12.14 -0.48 3.50
C ALA A 65 -12.97 -0.51 2.20
N ASP A 66 -12.46 0.02 1.07
CA ASP A 66 -13.13 -0.08 -0.24
C ASP A 66 -13.27 -1.55 -0.68
N TYR A 67 -12.21 -2.34 -0.48
CA TYR A 67 -12.21 -3.77 -0.77
C TYR A 67 -13.25 -4.53 0.08
N LEU A 68 -13.29 -4.32 1.39
CA LEU A 68 -14.27 -4.97 2.27
C LEU A 68 -15.70 -4.57 1.92
N ARG A 69 -15.92 -3.31 1.52
CA ARG A 69 -17.26 -2.79 1.19
C ARG A 69 -17.78 -3.24 -0.19
N ARG A 70 -16.90 -3.28 -1.20
CA ARG A 70 -17.31 -3.40 -2.62
C ARG A 70 -16.64 -4.56 -3.35
N GLY A 71 -15.83 -5.35 -2.65
CA GLY A 71 -15.01 -6.40 -3.21
C GLY A 71 -13.90 -5.89 -4.13
N LEU A 72 -13.17 -6.83 -4.71
CA LEU A 72 -12.04 -6.54 -5.58
C LEU A 72 -12.50 -5.86 -6.88
N ALA A 73 -11.97 -4.66 -7.16
CA ALA A 73 -12.29 -3.92 -8.38
C ALA A 73 -11.70 -4.56 -9.65
N SER A 74 -10.56 -5.23 -9.53
CA SER A 74 -9.87 -5.88 -10.64
C SER A 74 -10.55 -7.21 -11.01
N ARG A 75 -10.84 -7.39 -12.30
CA ARG A 75 -11.30 -8.66 -12.85
C ARG A 75 -10.19 -9.27 -13.71
N PRO A 76 -10.01 -10.60 -13.68
CA PRO A 76 -9.04 -11.25 -14.55
C PRO A 76 -9.47 -11.06 -16.02
N GLY A 77 -8.50 -10.76 -16.89
CA GLY A 77 -8.76 -10.57 -18.32
C GLY A 77 -9.22 -11.86 -19.02
N PRO A 78 -10.00 -11.77 -20.11
CA PRO A 78 -10.55 -12.94 -20.79
C PRO A 78 -9.47 -13.85 -21.37
N LYS A 79 -8.33 -13.27 -21.80
CA LYS A 79 -7.17 -13.99 -22.36
C LYS A 79 -6.36 -14.77 -21.32
N LEU A 80 -6.62 -14.60 -20.03
CA LEU A 80 -5.89 -15.33 -18.99
C LEU A 80 -6.34 -16.81 -18.94
N PRO A 81 -5.39 -17.77 -18.94
CA PRO A 81 -5.69 -19.18 -18.69
C PRO A 81 -6.20 -19.37 -17.25
N PRO A 82 -6.86 -20.50 -16.92
CA PRO A 82 -7.47 -20.73 -15.61
C PRO A 82 -6.53 -20.51 -14.42
N TRP A 83 -5.27 -20.96 -14.52
CA TRP A 83 -4.26 -20.74 -13.48
C TRP A 83 -3.94 -19.24 -13.31
N GLY A 84 -3.85 -18.49 -14.41
CA GLY A 84 -3.55 -17.05 -14.41
C GLY A 84 -4.68 -16.23 -13.80
N ARG A 85 -5.93 -16.68 -13.94
CA ARG A 85 -7.09 -16.06 -13.27
C ARG A 85 -7.04 -16.26 -11.76
N LYS A 86 -6.65 -17.46 -11.30
CA LYS A 86 -6.45 -17.75 -9.86
C LYS A 86 -5.30 -16.93 -9.29
N MET A 87 -4.15 -16.94 -9.97
CA MET A 87 -2.96 -16.16 -9.60
C MET A 87 -3.29 -14.67 -9.48
N HIS A 88 -3.96 -14.09 -10.49
CA HIS A 88 -4.40 -12.71 -10.47
C HIS A 88 -5.23 -12.40 -9.20
N GLN A 89 -6.22 -13.23 -8.88
CA GLN A 89 -7.06 -13.01 -7.68
C GLN A 89 -6.26 -13.12 -6.40
N TRP A 90 -5.39 -14.13 -6.29
CA TRP A 90 -4.58 -14.36 -5.10
C TRP A 90 -3.64 -13.20 -4.85
N MET A 91 -2.88 -12.75 -5.85
CA MET A 91 -1.92 -11.65 -5.70
C MET A 91 -2.57 -10.34 -5.29
N HIS A 92 -3.72 -9.98 -5.88
CA HIS A 92 -4.41 -8.75 -5.51
C HIS A 92 -4.95 -8.80 -4.07
N ARG A 93 -5.47 -9.96 -3.64
CA ARG A 93 -5.93 -10.14 -2.26
C ARG A 93 -4.75 -10.13 -1.29
N ALA A 94 -3.66 -10.82 -1.62
CA ALA A 94 -2.44 -10.86 -0.84
C ALA A 94 -1.86 -9.45 -0.65
N LEU A 95 -1.83 -8.63 -1.70
CA LEU A 95 -1.40 -7.22 -1.59
C LEU A 95 -2.31 -6.40 -0.67
N ILE A 96 -3.64 -6.49 -0.83
CA ILE A 96 -4.56 -5.70 0.01
C ILE A 96 -4.46 -6.13 1.48
N TRP A 97 -4.43 -7.43 1.75
CA TRP A 97 -4.29 -7.95 3.11
C TRP A 97 -2.92 -7.69 3.70
N GLY A 98 -1.85 -7.77 2.91
CA GLY A 98 -0.50 -7.42 3.37
C GLY A 98 -0.35 -5.93 3.66
N LEU A 99 -0.93 -5.04 2.84
CA LEU A 99 -0.98 -3.60 3.13
C LEU A 99 -1.76 -3.30 4.41
N PHE A 100 -2.87 -3.99 4.63
CA PHE A 100 -3.61 -3.91 5.89
C PHE A 100 -2.78 -4.40 7.08
N GLY A 101 -2.09 -5.52 6.92
CA GLY A 101 -1.19 -6.07 7.93
C GLY A 101 -0.08 -5.10 8.32
N VAL A 102 0.59 -4.47 7.34
CA VAL A 102 1.59 -3.41 7.57
C VAL A 102 1.01 -2.26 8.40
N ALA A 103 -0.23 -1.84 8.14
CA ALA A 103 -0.88 -0.80 8.94
C ALA A 103 -1.12 -1.25 10.39
N VAL A 104 -1.53 -2.51 10.60
CA VAL A 104 -1.75 -3.09 11.93
C VAL A 104 -0.44 -3.22 12.70
N THR A 105 0.59 -3.81 12.10
CA THR A 105 1.90 -4.00 12.74
C THR A 105 2.60 -2.66 13.00
N GLY A 106 2.41 -1.66 12.14
CA GLY A 106 2.86 -0.28 12.38
C GLY A 106 2.14 0.40 13.56
N PHE A 107 0.82 0.18 13.71
CA PHE A 107 0.09 0.62 14.90
C PHE A 107 0.61 -0.08 16.17
N LEU A 108 0.83 -1.39 16.11
CA LEU A 108 1.34 -2.18 17.23
C LEU A 108 2.78 -1.78 17.63
N LEU A 109 3.62 -1.36 16.67
CA LEU A 109 4.90 -0.73 16.96
C LEU A 109 4.74 0.52 17.82
N GLY A 110 3.81 1.40 17.46
CA GLY A 110 3.47 2.56 18.29
C GLY A 110 2.97 2.18 19.68
N LEU A 111 2.05 1.21 19.76
CA LEU A 111 1.42 0.79 21.02
C LEU A 111 2.43 0.17 21.99
N THR A 112 3.39 -0.59 21.48
CA THR A 112 4.39 -1.30 22.30
C THR A 112 5.65 -0.49 22.59
N SER A 113 5.81 0.67 21.94
CA SER A 113 6.98 1.53 22.10
C SER A 113 7.14 2.08 23.53
N ALA A 114 8.37 2.48 23.87
CA ALA A 114 8.71 3.11 25.14
C ALA A 114 8.35 4.62 25.19
N THR A 115 8.18 5.25 24.04
CA THR A 115 7.92 6.68 23.90
C THR A 115 6.73 6.91 22.99
N LEU A 116 5.99 7.99 23.21
CA LEU A 116 4.85 8.30 22.36
C LEU A 116 5.30 8.62 20.94
N LEU A 117 5.11 7.67 20.03
CA LEU A 117 5.35 7.90 18.60
C LEU A 117 4.23 8.78 18.03
N LYS A 118 4.65 9.86 17.35
CA LYS A 118 3.74 10.77 16.65
C LYS A 118 3.92 10.65 15.14
N ALA A 119 2.84 10.31 14.46
CA ALA A 119 2.73 10.37 13.02
C ALA A 119 2.72 11.84 12.55
N GLY A 120 3.68 12.20 11.69
CA GLY A 120 3.89 13.57 11.22
C GLY A 120 4.18 14.58 12.34
N GLY A 121 4.67 14.12 13.50
CA GLY A 121 4.96 14.97 14.66
C GLY A 121 3.74 15.46 15.45
N VAL A 122 2.52 15.22 14.95
CA VAL A 122 1.28 15.78 15.53
C VAL A 122 0.30 14.71 16.03
N LEU A 123 0.15 13.61 15.32
CA LEU A 123 -0.88 12.61 15.61
C LEU A 123 -0.29 11.47 16.44
N PRO A 124 -0.67 11.28 17.71
CA PRO A 124 -0.23 10.12 18.49
C PRO A 124 -0.73 8.83 17.82
N ILE A 125 0.18 7.92 17.51
CA ILE A 125 -0.15 6.66 16.81
C ILE A 125 -0.93 5.74 17.76
N ALA A 126 -0.43 5.56 18.98
CA ALA A 126 -1.03 4.75 20.02
C ALA A 126 -0.45 5.14 21.40
N PRO A 127 -1.15 4.86 22.52
CA PRO A 127 -0.58 4.99 23.85
C PRO A 127 0.65 4.08 24.03
N PRO A 128 1.82 4.59 24.45
CA PRO A 128 3.02 3.77 24.60
C PRO A 128 2.93 2.92 25.89
N LEU A 129 2.92 1.60 25.74
CA LEU A 129 2.84 0.66 26.86
C LEU A 129 4.22 0.27 27.43
N GLY A 130 5.33 0.67 26.79
CA GLY A 130 6.68 0.37 27.28
C GLY A 130 7.09 -1.10 27.20
N LEU A 131 6.46 -1.87 26.30
CA LEU A 131 6.63 -3.32 26.19
C LEU A 131 7.83 -3.68 25.31
N ARG A 132 9.06 -3.47 25.79
CA ARG A 132 10.31 -3.64 25.01
C ARG A 132 10.37 -4.94 24.20
N ARG A 133 10.17 -6.09 24.84
CA ARG A 133 10.25 -7.40 24.15
C ARG A 133 9.18 -7.57 23.08
N ALA A 134 7.96 -7.07 23.32
CA ALA A 134 6.91 -7.10 22.31
C ALA A 134 7.25 -6.16 21.15
N ASN A 135 7.79 -4.97 21.44
CA ASN A 135 8.21 -4.00 20.44
C ASN A 135 9.30 -4.56 19.50
N GLU A 136 10.30 -5.24 20.05
CA GLU A 136 11.35 -5.92 19.28
C GLU A 136 10.76 -6.99 18.33
N ILE A 137 9.88 -7.85 18.84
CA ILE A 137 9.23 -8.90 18.06
C ILE A 137 8.35 -8.30 16.95
N ILE A 138 7.51 -7.32 17.29
CA ILE A 138 6.61 -6.67 16.34
C ILE A 138 7.42 -5.92 15.28
N GLY A 139 8.53 -5.29 15.65
CA GLY A 139 9.45 -4.65 14.70
C GLY A 139 10.02 -5.63 13.69
N GLN A 140 10.47 -6.80 14.14
CA GLN A 140 10.91 -7.86 13.22
C GLN A 140 9.79 -8.31 12.29
N ILE A 141 8.59 -8.57 12.83
CA ILE A 141 7.42 -8.95 12.03
C ILE A 141 7.12 -7.89 10.98
N HIS A 142 7.08 -6.61 11.36
CA HIS A 142 6.79 -5.50 10.46
C HIS A 142 7.82 -5.39 9.32
N ILE A 143 9.11 -5.58 9.62
CA ILE A 143 10.18 -5.59 8.62
C ILE A 143 10.00 -6.76 7.64
N PHE A 144 9.84 -7.98 8.13
CA PHE A 144 9.64 -9.17 7.28
C PHE A 144 8.37 -9.06 6.42
N GLU A 145 7.29 -8.58 7.02
CA GLU A 145 6.04 -8.31 6.33
C GLU A 145 6.23 -7.31 5.19
N PHE A 146 6.95 -6.22 5.42
CA PHE A 146 7.18 -5.19 4.40
C PHE A 146 8.02 -5.73 3.22
N TYR A 147 9.08 -6.48 3.50
CA TYR A 147 9.89 -7.11 2.45
C TYR A 147 9.12 -8.19 1.67
N LEU A 148 8.32 -9.00 2.36
CA LEU A 148 7.43 -9.97 1.71
C LEU A 148 6.42 -9.26 0.81
N LEU A 149 5.83 -8.17 1.28
CA LEU A 149 4.90 -7.37 0.50
C LEU A 149 5.58 -6.77 -0.75
N ALA A 150 6.82 -6.28 -0.61
CA ALA A 150 7.62 -5.80 -1.74
C ALA A 150 7.87 -6.92 -2.77
N ALA A 151 8.21 -8.13 -2.33
CA ALA A 151 8.37 -9.28 -3.22
C ALA A 151 7.07 -9.64 -3.95
N ILE A 152 5.92 -9.61 -3.26
CA ILE A 152 4.60 -9.83 -3.88
C ILE A 152 4.27 -8.72 -4.88
N ALA A 153 4.61 -7.45 -4.57
CA ALA A 153 4.39 -6.32 -5.46
C ALA A 153 5.25 -6.41 -6.73
N LEU A 154 6.51 -6.84 -6.62
CA LEU A 154 7.39 -7.13 -7.75
C LEU A 154 6.82 -8.28 -8.60
N GLY A 155 6.39 -9.37 -7.97
CA GLY A 155 5.69 -10.45 -8.65
C GLY A 155 4.44 -9.96 -9.38
N HIS A 156 3.65 -9.08 -8.77
CA HIS A 156 2.45 -8.48 -9.34
C HIS A 156 2.75 -7.63 -10.58
N ALA A 157 3.77 -6.78 -10.50
CA ALA A 157 4.25 -6.01 -11.64
C ALA A 157 4.74 -6.96 -12.76
N GLY A 158 5.57 -7.95 -12.41
CA GLY A 158 6.08 -8.96 -13.35
C GLY A 158 4.98 -9.75 -14.04
N PHE A 159 3.94 -10.17 -13.31
CA PHE A 159 2.77 -10.84 -13.87
C PHE A 159 2.05 -9.96 -14.90
N HIS A 160 1.90 -8.67 -14.63
CA HIS A 160 1.26 -7.74 -15.55
C HIS A 160 2.14 -7.39 -16.76
N ILE A 161 3.46 -7.32 -16.59
CA ILE A 161 4.42 -7.17 -17.70
C ILE A 161 4.39 -8.41 -18.59
N TRP A 162 4.49 -9.61 -18.02
CA TRP A 162 4.37 -10.87 -18.77
C TRP A 162 3.05 -10.94 -19.54
N ARG A 163 1.93 -10.57 -18.90
CA ARG A 163 0.61 -10.56 -19.55
C ARG A 163 0.59 -9.62 -20.76
N HIS A 164 1.19 -8.44 -20.63
CA HIS A 164 1.32 -7.49 -21.73
C HIS A 164 2.19 -8.04 -22.86
N LEU A 165 3.37 -8.59 -22.56
CA LEU A 165 4.30 -9.10 -23.58
C LEU A 165 3.77 -10.36 -24.28
N ARG A 166 3.20 -11.31 -23.53
CA ARG A 166 2.82 -12.64 -24.04
C ARG A 166 1.38 -12.72 -24.54
N LEU A 167 0.43 -12.15 -23.79
CA LEU A 167 -1.00 -12.20 -24.14
C LEU A 167 -1.44 -10.97 -24.93
N ARG A 168 -0.59 -9.93 -25.01
CA ARG A 168 -0.84 -8.67 -25.72
C ARG A 168 -2.24 -8.15 -25.40
N ASP A 169 -2.53 -8.09 -24.10
CA ASP A 169 -3.79 -7.58 -23.59
C ASP A 169 -3.64 -6.13 -23.13
N ASN A 170 -4.75 -5.39 -23.17
CA ASN A 170 -4.77 -3.97 -22.84
C ASN A 170 -4.87 -3.73 -21.33
N ALA A 171 -4.54 -4.71 -20.50
CA ALA A 171 -4.93 -4.65 -19.12
C ALA A 171 -3.99 -3.76 -18.28
N LEU A 172 -2.76 -3.49 -18.74
CA LEU A 172 -1.93 -2.41 -18.19
C LEU A 172 -2.57 -1.02 -18.43
N ARG A 173 -3.20 -0.78 -19.59
CA ARG A 173 -3.89 0.50 -19.89
C ARG A 173 -5.02 0.81 -18.91
N ILE A 174 -5.58 -0.21 -18.24
CA ILE A 174 -6.64 -0.03 -17.25
C ILE A 174 -6.14 0.85 -16.10
N MET A 175 -4.94 0.55 -15.58
CA MET A 175 -4.33 1.23 -14.44
C MET A 175 -3.29 2.27 -14.83
N ALA A 176 -2.63 2.16 -15.98
CA ALA A 176 -1.61 3.13 -16.39
C ALA A 176 -2.18 4.55 -16.58
N PRO A 177 -1.41 5.61 -16.25
CA PRO A 177 -1.72 6.97 -16.64
C PRO A 177 -1.72 7.11 -18.17
N ARG A 178 -2.53 8.03 -18.69
CA ARG A 178 -2.74 8.20 -20.15
C ARG A 178 -1.43 8.46 -20.91
N ALA A 179 -0.48 9.16 -20.30
CA ALA A 179 0.83 9.45 -20.90
C ALA A 179 1.61 8.17 -21.30
N LEU A 180 1.38 7.05 -20.60
CA LEU A 180 2.06 5.79 -20.88
C LEU A 180 1.32 4.91 -21.90
N HIS A 181 0.11 5.28 -22.33
CA HIS A 181 -0.70 4.44 -23.22
C HIS A 181 -0.09 4.24 -24.61
N ARG A 182 0.80 5.12 -25.05
CA ARG A 182 1.54 4.95 -26.32
C ARG A 182 2.53 3.77 -26.29
N PHE A 183 2.93 3.33 -25.10
CA PHE A 183 3.91 2.25 -24.89
C PHE A 183 3.27 0.91 -24.49
N LEU A 184 1.95 0.88 -24.30
CA LEU A 184 1.17 -0.26 -23.80
C LEU A 184 0.17 -0.66 -24.86
#